data_AF-A0A970IES8-F1
#
_entry.id   AF-A0A970IES8-F1
#
_cell.length_a   1.000
_cell.length_b   1.000
_cell.length_c   1.000
_cell.angle_alpha   90.00
_cell.angle_beta   90.00
_cell.angle_gamma   90.00
#
_symmetry.space_group_name_H-M   'P 1'
#
loop_
_entity.id
_entity.type
_entity.pdbx_description
1 polymer ?
#
loop_
_entity_poly.entity_id
_entity_poly.type
_entity_poly.pdbx_seq_one_letter_code
_entity_poly.pdbx_strand_id
1 'polypeptide(L)' 'MVRGVILAAFLVFITHTRADAQQGSDLKLWYDKPATRWVEALPVGNGRLGAMVYGDPCCETWQLNENTVWAGQPNRNDNP' A
#
# COMPACT_ATOMS: atom_id res chain seq x y z
N MET A 1 -34.75 31.75 -2.01
CA MET A 1 -34.60 30.95 -0.78
C MET A 1 -33.88 29.61 -1.02
N VAL A 2 -34.19 28.87 -2.09
CA VAL A 2 -33.65 27.51 -2.35
C VAL A 2 -32.13 27.44 -2.62
N ARG A 3 -31.56 28.42 -3.34
CA ARG A 3 -30.10 28.45 -3.66
C ARG A 3 -29.19 28.52 -2.42
N GLY A 4 -29.57 29.27 -1.39
CA GLY A 4 -28.79 29.40 -0.16
C GLY A 4 -28.81 28.13 0.70
N VAL A 5 -29.94 27.41 0.69
CA VAL A 5 -30.09 26.14 1.41
C VAL A 5 -29.26 25.03 0.78
N ILE A 6 -29.20 24.97 -0.57
CA ILE A 6 -28.35 24.01 -1.28
C ILE A 6 -26.87 24.27 -0.99
N LEU A 7 -26.43 25.54 -1.00
CA LEU A 7 -25.04 25.89 -0.70
C LEU A 7 -24.66 25.56 0.75
N ALA A 8 -25.56 25.84 1.70
CA ALA A 8 -25.36 25.49 3.11
C ALA A 8 -25.34 23.97 3.33
N ALA A 9 -26.21 23.21 2.67
CA ALA A 9 -26.21 21.74 2.73
C ALA A 9 -24.92 21.15 2.15
N PHE A 10 -24.37 21.72 1.07
CA PHE A 10 -23.11 21.31 0.48
C PHE A 10 -21.91 21.59 1.41
N LEU A 11 -21.91 22.75 2.09
CA LEU A 11 -20.91 23.09 3.11
C LEU A 11 -20.96 22.18 4.33
N VAL A 12 -22.17 21.77 4.77
CA VAL A 12 -22.34 20.81 5.88
C VAL A 12 -21.89 19.40 5.48
N PHE A 13 -22.07 19.02 4.21
CA PHE A 13 -21.62 17.72 3.71
C PHE A 13 -20.09 17.61 3.69
N ILE A 14 -19.39 18.69 3.32
CA ILE A 14 -17.91 18.75 3.31
C ILE A 14 -17.34 18.71 4.74
N THR A 15 -18.05 19.22 5.75
CA THR A 15 -17.58 19.18 7.15
C THR A 15 -17.83 17.84 7.84
N HIS A 16 -18.67 16.97 7.27
CA HIS A 16 -19.01 15.66 7.84
C HIS A 16 -18.32 14.47 7.17
N THR A 17 -17.46 14.69 6.17
CA THR A 17 -16.60 13.62 5.65
C THR A 17 -15.50 13.32 6.66
N ARG A 18 -15.82 12.46 7.64
CA ARG A 18 -14.80 11.82 8.47
C ARG A 18 -14.14 10.74 7.63
N ALA A 19 -12.84 10.87 7.41
CA ALA A 19 -12.02 9.77 6.98
C ALA A 19 -11.84 8.84 8.20
N ASP A 20 -12.76 7.90 8.38
CA ASP A 20 -12.59 6.85 9.38
C ASP A 20 -11.45 5.93 8.93
N ALA A 21 -10.29 6.09 9.55
CA ALA A 21 -9.24 5.08 9.51
C ALA A 21 -9.69 3.88 10.36
N GLN A 22 -9.42 2.66 9.88
CA GLN A 22 -9.76 1.40 10.56
C GLN A 22 -9.40 1.45 12.06
N GLN A 23 -10.39 1.61 12.93
CA GLN A 23 -10.22 1.53 14.39
C GLN A 23 -10.21 0.05 14.80
N GLY A 24 -9.05 -0.59 14.71
CA GLY A 24 -8.84 -1.96 15.16
C GLY A 24 -7.35 -2.29 15.15
N SER A 25 -6.72 -2.31 16.33
CA SER A 25 -5.28 -2.53 16.48
C SER A 25 -4.84 -3.99 16.29
N ASP A 26 -5.77 -4.93 16.26
CA ASP A 26 -5.43 -6.34 16.49
C ASP A 26 -4.75 -7.00 15.28
N LEU A 27 -4.90 -6.43 14.08
CA LEU A 27 -4.34 -6.97 12.84
C LEU A 27 -3.35 -5.99 12.20
N LYS A 28 -2.48 -5.38 13.01
CA LYS A 28 -1.44 -4.47 12.52
C LYS A 28 -0.06 -4.98 12.89
N LEU A 29 0.82 -5.06 11.89
CA LEU A 29 2.25 -5.18 12.10
C LEU A 29 2.82 -3.76 12.28
N TRP A 30 3.48 -3.51 13.41
CA TRP A 30 4.06 -2.21 13.75
C TRP A 30 5.45 -2.39 14.38
N TYR A 31 6.37 -1.49 14.02
CA TYR A 31 7.75 -1.51 14.47
C TYR A 31 8.20 -0.07 14.74
N ASP A 32 9.10 0.12 15.71
CA ASP A 32 9.59 1.41 16.18
C ASP A 32 10.92 1.84 15.56
N LYS A 33 11.43 1.04 14.61
CA LYS A 33 12.69 1.28 13.90
C LYS A 33 12.56 0.87 12.42
N PRO A 34 13.31 1.53 11.52
CA PRO A 34 13.35 1.13 10.11
C PRO A 34 14.03 -0.23 9.94
N ALA A 35 13.67 -0.92 8.87
CA ALA A 35 14.31 -2.17 8.47
C ALA A 35 15.74 -1.91 7.99
N THR A 36 16.66 -2.79 8.36
CA THR A 36 18.04 -2.78 7.84
C THR A 36 18.31 -3.93 6.87
N ARG A 37 17.44 -4.95 6.91
CA ARG A 37 17.51 -6.15 6.07
C ARG A 37 16.16 -6.41 5.42
N TRP A 38 16.19 -7.05 4.26
CA TRP A 38 14.99 -7.40 3.49
C TRP A 38 13.92 -8.16 4.30
N VAL A 39 14.33 -9.10 5.16
CA VAL A 39 13.42 -9.91 5.99
C VAL A 39 12.70 -9.11 7.08
N GLU A 40 13.13 -7.88 7.34
CA GLU A 40 12.51 -6.97 8.33
C GLU A 40 11.55 -5.97 7.66
N ALA A 41 11.66 -5.79 6.34
CA ALA A 41 10.84 -4.87 5.57
C ALA A 41 9.39 -5.37 5.42
N LEU A 42 8.43 -4.46 5.29
CA LEU A 42 7.01 -4.81 5.24
C LEU A 42 6.53 -5.06 3.81
N PRO A 43 5.92 -6.22 3.52
CA PRO A 43 5.40 -6.52 2.19
C PRO A 43 4.07 -5.80 1.94
N VAL A 44 3.95 -5.19 0.76
CA VAL A 44 2.70 -4.69 0.20
C VAL A 44 2.54 -5.18 -1.23
N GLY A 45 1.31 -5.41 -1.71
CA GLY A 45 1.11 -5.86 -3.09
C GLY A 45 -0.35 -6.03 -3.48
N ASN A 46 -0.59 -6.15 -4.79
CA ASN A 46 -1.92 -6.32 -5.40
C ASN A 46 -2.06 -7.63 -6.20
N GLY A 47 -1.17 -8.60 -5.96
CA GLY A 47 -1.12 -9.87 -6.68
C GLY A 47 -0.30 -9.85 -7.97
N ARG A 48 -0.10 -8.67 -8.59
CA ARG A 48 0.82 -8.49 -9.74
C ARG A 48 2.10 -7.78 -9.34
N LEU A 49 1.95 -6.60 -8.74
CA LEU A 49 3.04 -5.79 -8.22
C LEU A 49 3.18 -6.03 -6.72
N GLY A 50 4.43 -6.08 -6.27
CA GLY A 50 4.79 -6.15 -4.86
C GLY A 50 5.88 -5.13 -4.53
N ALA A 51 5.93 -4.71 -3.28
CA ALA A 51 7.04 -3.94 -2.75
C ALA A 51 7.36 -4.35 -1.32
N MET A 52 8.63 -4.22 -0.94
CA MET A 52 9.10 -4.33 0.43
C MET A 52 9.50 -2.93 0.90
N VAL A 53 8.85 -2.45 1.96
CA VAL A 53 9.00 -1.08 2.49
C VAL A 53 9.94 -1.10 3.69
N TYR A 54 11.01 -0.28 3.65
CA TYR A 54 12.04 -0.24 4.69
C TYR A 54 11.72 0.75 5.81
N GLY A 55 11.06 1.87 5.52
CA GLY A 55 10.56 2.79 6.53
C GLY A 55 11.59 3.78 7.08
N ASP A 56 12.71 4.01 6.39
CA ASP A 56 13.73 4.99 6.81
C ASP A 56 13.26 6.42 6.45
N PRO A 57 13.02 7.29 7.45
CA PRO A 57 12.52 8.64 7.22
C PRO A 57 13.54 9.59 6.56
N CYS A 58 14.84 9.29 6.65
CA CYS A 58 15.89 10.07 6.03
C CYS A 58 16.17 9.62 4.59
N CYS A 59 16.15 8.30 4.34
CA CYS A 59 16.40 7.74 3.01
C CYS A 59 15.61 6.44 2.78
N GLU A 60 14.39 6.59 2.29
CA GLU A 60 13.48 5.47 2.10
C GLU A 60 13.93 4.54 0.94
N THR A 61 13.67 3.23 1.10
CA THR A 61 13.92 2.22 0.08
C THR A 61 12.68 1.36 -0.15
N TRP A 62 12.25 1.27 -1.40
CA TRP A 62 11.20 0.37 -1.85
C TRP A 62 11.82 -0.65 -2.79
N GLN A 63 11.93 -1.90 -2.35
CA GLN A 63 12.32 -2.98 -3.25
C GLN A 63 11.09 -3.49 -3.99
N LEU A 64 11.10 -3.41 -5.32
CA LEU A 64 9.95 -3.72 -6.17
C LEU A 64 10.04 -5.12 -6.77
N ASN A 65 8.87 -5.77 -6.88
CA ASN A 65 8.68 -7.02 -7.59
C ASN A 65 7.50 -6.90 -8.59
N GLU A 66 7.59 -7.61 -9.69
CA GLU A 66 6.49 -7.84 -10.64
C GLU A 66 6.41 -9.35 -10.93
N ASN A 67 5.22 -9.92 -10.84
CA ASN A 67 5.04 -11.38 -10.75
C ASN A 67 5.41 -12.16 -12.03
N THR A 68 5.59 -11.49 -13.17
CA THR A 68 5.99 -12.08 -14.46
C THR A 68 7.44 -11.82 -14.83
N VAL A 69 8.21 -11.10 -14.00
CA VAL A 69 9.64 -10.91 -14.22
C VAL A 69 10.39 -12.19 -13.84
N TRP A 70 10.53 -13.07 -14.83
CA TRP A 70 11.26 -14.33 -14.72
C TRP A 70 12.40 -14.38 -15.73
N ALA A 71 13.49 -15.06 -15.35
CA ALA A 71 14.57 -15.37 -16.27
C ALA A 71 14.19 -16.56 -17.16
N GLY A 72 14.78 -16.60 -18.36
CA GLY A 72 14.55 -17.66 -19.33
C GLY A 72 13.52 -17.28 -20.40
N GLN A 73 13.14 -18.28 -21.18
CA GLN A 73 12.17 -18.18 -22.27
C GLN A 73 11.42 -19.51 -22.36
N PRO A 74 10.33 -19.61 -23.12
CA PRO A 74 9.68 -20.90 -23.38
C PRO A 74 10.71 -21.95 -23.80
N ASN A 75 10.80 -23.04 -23.03
CA ASN A 75 11.78 -24.10 -23.24
C ASN A 75 11.12 -25.46 -23.00
N ARG A 76 11.60 -26.49 -23.68
CA ARG A 76 11.16 -27.88 -23.53
C ARG A 76 12.32 -28.68 -22.95
N ASN A 77 12.17 -29.15 -21.72
CA ASN A 77 13.20 -29.86 -20.95
C ASN A 77 13.01 -31.38 -20.97
N ASP A 78 12.53 -31.90 -22.08
CA ASP A 78 12.24 -33.33 -22.24
C ASP A 78 13.54 -34.13 -22.32
N ASN A 79 13.59 -35.24 -21.58
CA ASN A 79 14.65 -36.24 -21.67
C ASN A 79 14.04 -37.52 -22.29
N PRO A 80 14.44 -37.92 -23.50
CA PRO A 80 13.83 -39.04 -24.24
C PRO A 80 14.05 -40.41 -23.60
#